data_AF-A0A7J5YDR0-F1
#
_entry.id   AF-A0A7J5YDR0-F1
#
_cell.length_a   1.000
_cell.length_b   1.000
_cell.length_c   1.000
_cell.angle_alpha   90.00
_cell.angle_beta   90.00
_cell.angle_gamma   90.00
#
_symmetry.space_group_name_H-M   'P 1'
#
loop_
_entity.id
_entity.type
_entity.pdbx_description
1 polymer ?
#
loop_
_entity_poly.entity_id
_entity_poly.type
_entity_poly.pdbx_seq_one_letter_code
_entity_poly.pdbx_strand_id
1 'polypeptide(L)'
;MPSDAFQIRALARLVSYFGWTWVGVIGVESDYARFAIQLFLKESVKYGVCASYTHFYPVGLSQQALDELLDVIQMSSSKVIINFSSESEMQGILREVRYRNITSLQWIASSRIARRKGEPICCFDCVPLC
;
A
#
# COMPACT_ATOMS: atom_id res chain seq x y z
N MET A 1 2.25 -23.07 -4.89
CA MET A 1 2.19 -21.67 -4.40
C MET A 1 0.93 -21.04 -4.97
N PRO A 2 0.04 -20.42 -4.19
CA PRO A 2 -1.10 -19.73 -4.77
C PRO A 2 -0.60 -18.59 -5.66
N SER A 3 -1.27 -18.35 -6.78
CA SER A 3 -0.92 -17.27 -7.71
C SER A 3 -1.09 -15.91 -7.05
N ASP A 4 -0.29 -14.92 -7.46
CA ASP A 4 -0.39 -13.54 -6.96
C ASP A 4 -1.83 -12.97 -7.13
N ALA A 5 -2.54 -13.44 -8.16
CA ALA A 5 -3.95 -13.12 -8.38
C ALA A 5 -4.87 -13.56 -7.23
N PHE A 6 -4.62 -14.71 -6.60
CA PHE A 6 -5.39 -15.16 -5.44
C PHE A 6 -5.16 -14.24 -4.23
N GLN A 7 -3.91 -13.84 -4.01
CA GLN A 7 -3.53 -12.97 -2.90
C GLN A 7 -4.11 -11.55 -3.07
N ILE A 8 -4.10 -11.02 -4.29
CA ILE A 8 -4.71 -9.72 -4.61
C ILE A 8 -6.23 -9.73 -4.39
N ARG A 9 -6.91 -10.83 -4.78
CA ARG A 9 -8.34 -11.01 -4.49
C ARG A 9 -8.62 -11.10 -2.99
N ALA A 10 -7.78 -11.81 -2.25
CA ALA A 10 -7.88 -11.89 -0.80
C ALA A 10 -7.67 -10.52 -0.14
N LEU A 11 -6.74 -9.72 -0.67
CA LEU A 11 -6.48 -8.35 -0.21
C LEU A 11 -7.70 -7.43 -0.41
N ALA A 12 -8.37 -7.49 -1.57
CA ALA A 12 -9.61 -6.74 -1.79
C ALA A 12 -10.72 -7.09 -0.79
N ARG A 13 -10.85 -8.39 -0.47
CA ARG A 13 -11.78 -8.87 0.58
C ARG A 13 -11.39 -8.38 1.96
N LEU A 14 -10.09 -8.41 2.28
CA LEU A 14 -9.57 -7.96 3.57
C LEU A 14 -9.89 -6.48 3.80
N VAL A 15 -9.66 -5.64 2.79
CA VAL A 15 -9.93 -4.19 2.87
C VAL A 15 -11.40 -3.92 3.15
N SER A 16 -12.29 -4.64 2.46
CA SER A 16 -13.73 -4.57 2.70
C SER A 16 -14.14 -5.08 4.09
N TYR A 17 -13.53 -6.16 4.57
CA TYR A 17 -13.81 -6.73 5.88
C TYR A 17 -13.57 -5.73 7.03
N PHE A 18 -12.55 -4.88 6.92
CA PHE A 18 -12.28 -3.81 7.88
C PHE A 18 -13.12 -2.54 7.68
N GLY A 19 -14.06 -2.54 6.71
CA GLY A 19 -14.95 -1.42 6.45
C GLY A 19 -14.29 -0.25 5.72
N TRP A 20 -13.08 -0.42 5.17
CA TRP A 20 -12.41 0.64 4.43
C TRP A 20 -13.00 0.76 3.02
N THR A 21 -13.73 1.85 2.77
CA THR A 21 -14.33 2.14 1.46
C THR A 21 -13.47 3.06 0.60
N TRP A 22 -12.48 3.73 1.19
CA TRP A 22 -11.55 4.63 0.53
C TRP A 22 -10.12 4.26 0.89
N VAL A 23 -9.33 3.89 -0.10
CA VAL A 23 -7.91 3.50 0.06
C VAL A 23 -7.02 4.24 -0.93
N GLY A 24 -5.82 4.62 -0.50
CA GLY A 24 -4.75 5.04 -1.40
C GLY A 24 -4.06 3.82 -1.97
N VAL A 25 -3.71 3.85 -3.26
CA VAL A 25 -2.98 2.74 -3.90
C VAL A 25 -1.70 3.29 -4.51
N ILE A 26 -0.56 2.71 -4.12
CA ILE A 26 0.74 3.09 -4.64
C ILE A 26 1.52 1.87 -5.12
N GLY A 27 2.46 2.07 -6.05
CA GLY A 27 3.34 1.00 -6.48
C GLY A 27 4.54 1.49 -7.26
N VAL A 28 5.57 0.65 -7.30
CA VAL A 28 6.75 0.93 -8.12
C VAL A 28 6.41 0.74 -9.61
N GLU A 29 6.90 1.63 -10.45
CA GLU A 29 6.70 1.64 -11.90
C GLU A 29 7.28 0.37 -12.56
N SER A 30 6.46 -0.68 -12.61
CA SER A 30 6.81 -2.03 -13.09
C SER A 30 5.57 -2.79 -13.58
N ASP A 31 5.76 -3.72 -14.51
CA ASP A 31 4.67 -4.54 -15.06
C ASP A 31 3.93 -5.34 -13.96
N TYR A 32 4.69 -5.85 -12.98
CA TYR A 32 4.13 -6.59 -11.86
C TYR A 32 3.22 -5.70 -11.00
N ALA A 33 3.68 -4.52 -10.59
CA ALA A 33 2.88 -3.61 -9.79
C ALA A 33 1.66 -3.10 -10.57
N ARG A 34 1.82 -2.79 -11.87
CA ARG A 34 0.71 -2.40 -12.76
C ARG A 34 -0.36 -3.47 -12.80
N PHE A 35 0.03 -4.72 -13.06
CA PHE A 35 -0.90 -5.85 -13.07
C PHE A 35 -1.59 -6.01 -11.71
N ALA A 36 -0.82 -5.94 -10.62
CA ALA A 36 -1.34 -6.14 -9.28
C ALA A 36 -2.36 -5.07 -8.88
N ILE A 37 -2.05 -3.80 -9.15
CA ILE A 37 -2.93 -2.65 -8.90
C ILE A 37 -4.19 -2.76 -9.75
N GLN A 38 -4.08 -3.05 -11.05
CA GLN A 38 -5.25 -3.20 -11.91
C GLN A 38 -6.18 -4.32 -11.44
N LEU A 39 -5.61 -5.47 -11.06
CA LEU A 39 -6.39 -6.57 -10.52
C LEU A 39 -7.03 -6.21 -9.18
N PHE A 40 -6.29 -5.53 -8.30
CA PHE A 40 -6.81 -5.07 -7.02
C PHE A 40 -8.01 -4.14 -7.23
N LEU A 41 -7.86 -3.08 -8.02
CA LEU A 41 -8.93 -2.12 -8.32
C LEU A 41 -10.17 -2.82 -8.88
N LYS A 42 -9.99 -3.75 -9.83
CA LYS A 42 -11.08 -4.53 -10.42
C LYS A 42 -11.83 -5.37 -9.39
N GLU A 43 -11.13 -5.97 -8.43
CA GLU A 43 -11.75 -6.80 -7.40
C GLU A 43 -12.37 -5.97 -6.28
N SER A 44 -11.74 -4.85 -5.91
CA SER A 44 -12.17 -3.92 -4.87
C SER A 44 -13.53 -3.28 -5.15
N VAL A 45 -13.82 -2.96 -6.42
CA VAL A 45 -15.14 -2.42 -6.83
C VAL A 45 -16.28 -3.39 -6.47
N LYS A 46 -16.05 -4.71 -6.51
CA LYS A 46 -17.07 -5.71 -6.14
C LYS A 46 -17.46 -5.66 -4.67
N TYR A 47 -16.63 -5.04 -3.84
CA TYR A 47 -16.83 -4.92 -2.40
C TYR A 47 -17.08 -3.47 -1.95
N GLY A 48 -17.38 -2.57 -2.89
CA GLY A 48 -17.66 -1.16 -2.57
C GLY A 48 -16.43 -0.36 -2.12
N VAL A 49 -15.23 -0.82 -2.47
CA VAL A 49 -13.97 -0.13 -2.14
C VAL A 49 -13.48 0.66 -3.35
N CYS A 50 -13.24 1.95 -3.14
CA CYS A 50 -12.73 2.89 -4.14
C CYS A 50 -11.29 3.30 -3.82
N ALA A 51 -10.49 3.51 -4.86
CA ALA A 51 -9.19 4.15 -4.69
C ALA A 51 -9.38 5.67 -4.62
N SER A 52 -8.86 6.31 -3.57
CA SER A 52 -8.84 7.78 -3.47
C SER A 52 -7.78 8.38 -4.40
N TYR A 53 -6.70 7.65 -4.63
CA TYR A 53 -5.68 7.93 -5.62
C TYR A 53 -4.98 6.63 -6.02
N THR A 54 -4.40 6.63 -7.21
CA THR A 54 -3.47 5.61 -7.66
C THR A 54 -2.20 6.31 -8.14
N HIS A 55 -1.06 6.01 -7.52
CA HIS A 55 0.21 6.69 -7.84
C HIS A 55 1.32 5.67 -8.11
N PHE A 56 1.98 5.80 -9.25
CA PHE A 56 3.16 5.01 -9.59
C PHE A 56 4.42 5.85 -9.43
N TYR A 57 5.40 5.34 -8.70
CA TYR A 57 6.68 6.01 -8.49
C TYR A 57 7.82 5.25 -9.19
N PRO A 58 8.88 5.94 -9.66
CA PRO A 58 9.94 5.31 -10.43
C PRO A 58 10.75 4.29 -9.62
N VAL A 59 11.41 3.37 -10.33
CA VAL A 59 12.45 2.51 -9.74
C VAL A 59 13.63 3.39 -9.33
N GLY A 60 14.04 3.30 -8.06
CA GLY A 60 15.02 4.23 -7.49
C GLY A 60 14.37 5.57 -7.15
N LEU A 61 13.68 5.62 -6.02
CA LEU A 61 13.02 6.82 -5.49
C LEU A 61 14.04 7.95 -5.26
N SER A 62 14.06 8.93 -6.16
CA SER A 62 14.74 10.21 -5.92
C SER A 62 14.00 11.00 -4.84
N GLN A 63 14.68 11.96 -4.21
CA GLN A 63 14.04 12.85 -3.22
C GLN A 63 12.83 13.58 -3.82
N GLN A 64 12.93 14.05 -5.07
CA GLN A 64 11.82 14.70 -5.76
C GLN A 64 10.62 13.76 -5.99
N ALA A 65 10.84 12.53 -6.46
CA ALA A 65 9.75 11.58 -6.68
C ALA A 65 9.07 11.18 -5.36
N LEU A 66 9.85 11.14 -4.28
CA LEU A 66 9.36 10.90 -2.94
C LEU A 66 8.56 12.09 -2.40
N ASP A 67 9.03 13.33 -2.62
CA ASP A 67 8.27 14.55 -2.30
C ASP A 67 6.88 14.51 -2.95
N GLU A 68 6.85 14.27 -4.26
CA GLU A 68 5.61 14.18 -5.04
C GLU A 68 4.67 13.08 -4.51
N LEU A 69 5.21 11.90 -4.17
CA LEU A 69 4.45 10.81 -3.57
C LEU A 69 3.85 11.22 -2.22
N LEU A 70 4.64 11.86 -1.35
CA LEU A 70 4.18 12.28 -0.02
C LEU A 70 3.17 13.42 -0.09
N ASP A 71 3.27 14.31 -1.08
CA ASP A 71 2.28 15.36 -1.33
C ASP A 71 0.94 14.75 -1.75
N VAL A 72 0.95 13.77 -2.67
CA VAL A 72 -0.26 13.04 -3.07
C VAL A 72 -0.91 12.33 -1.87
N ILE A 73 -0.10 11.70 -1.01
CA ILE A 73 -0.59 11.03 0.20
C ILE A 73 -1.26 12.03 1.14
N GLN A 74 -0.63 13.17 1.39
CA GLN A 74 -1.12 14.19 2.32
C GLN A 74 -2.35 14.95 1.80
N MET A 75 -2.47 15.13 0.48
CA MET A 75 -3.64 15.74 -0.14
C MET A 75 -4.88 14.84 -0.07
N SER A 76 -4.72 13.55 0.21
CA SER A 76 -5.83 12.61 0.30
C SER A 76 -6.41 12.52 1.71
N SER A 77 -7.73 12.36 1.80
CA SER A 77 -8.42 12.04 3.06
C SER A 77 -8.26 10.56 3.47
N SER A 78 -7.79 9.69 2.56
CA SER A 78 -7.60 8.28 2.84
C SER A 78 -6.45 8.04 3.81
N LYS A 79 -6.73 7.32 4.90
CA LYS A 79 -5.72 6.92 5.89
C LYS A 79 -5.08 5.56 5.58
N VAL A 80 -5.73 4.73 4.77
CA VAL A 80 -5.23 3.41 4.41
C VAL A 80 -4.51 3.50 3.07
N ILE A 81 -3.29 2.96 3.01
CA ILE A 81 -2.43 2.99 1.82
C ILE A 81 -2.00 1.56 1.49
N ILE A 82 -2.27 1.13 0.29
CA ILE A 82 -1.90 -0.19 -0.22
C ILE A 82 -0.69 -0.03 -1.13
N ASN A 83 0.42 -0.68 -0.79
CA ASN A 83 1.68 -0.56 -1.50
C ASN A 83 2.06 -1.86 -2.24
N PHE A 84 2.25 -1.74 -3.55
CA PHE A 84 2.74 -2.79 -4.45
C PHE A 84 4.19 -2.51 -4.87
N SER A 85 5.13 -2.85 -4.00
CA SER A 85 6.58 -2.77 -4.24
C SER A 85 7.34 -3.83 -3.44
N SER A 86 8.67 -3.81 -3.49
CA SER A 86 9.49 -4.66 -2.63
C SER A 86 9.74 -4.01 -1.27
N GLU A 87 10.32 -4.79 -0.36
CA GLU A 87 10.61 -4.35 1.00
C GLU A 87 11.57 -3.16 1.03
N SER A 88 12.56 -3.11 0.13
CA SER A 88 13.53 -2.02 0.08
C SER A 88 12.88 -0.68 -0.28
N GLU A 89 11.97 -0.65 -1.26
CA GLU A 89 11.27 0.60 -1.60
C GLU A 89 10.32 1.02 -0.47
N MET A 90 9.59 0.07 0.12
CA MET A 90 8.69 0.37 1.24
C MET A 90 9.44 0.95 2.44
N GLN A 91 10.59 0.38 2.81
CA GLN A 91 11.41 0.92 3.90
C GLN A 91 11.93 2.33 3.60
N GLY A 92 12.27 2.62 2.35
CA GLY A 92 12.65 3.97 1.90
C GLY A 92 11.53 4.98 2.13
N ILE A 93 10.31 4.65 1.69
CA ILE A 93 9.12 5.51 1.88
C ILE A 93 8.82 5.69 3.37
N LEU A 94 8.78 4.61 4.15
CA LEU A 94 8.45 4.67 5.58
C LEU A 94 9.46 5.49 6.38
N ARG A 95 10.75 5.43 6.02
CA ARG A 95 11.79 6.23 6.66
C ARG A 95 11.51 7.72 6.51
N GLU A 96 11.05 8.13 5.34
CA GLU A 96 10.83 9.52 4.97
C GLU A 96 9.49 10.05 5.51
N VAL A 97 8.45 9.22 5.51
CA VAL A 97 7.20 9.46 6.24
C VAL A 97 7.49 9.74 7.71
N ARG A 98 8.37 8.93 8.34
CA ARG A 98 8.79 9.14 9.73
C ARG A 98 9.62 10.40 9.90
N TYR A 99 10.54 10.68 8.97
CA TYR A 99 11.37 11.89 9.01
C TYR A 99 10.52 13.17 8.96
N ARG A 100 9.43 13.17 8.19
CA ARG A 100 8.50 14.30 8.06
C ARG A 100 7.38 14.31 9.11
N ASN A 101 7.40 13.39 10.08
CA ASN A 101 6.36 13.24 11.10
C ASN A 101 4.94 13.12 10.51
N ILE A 102 4.79 12.45 9.37
CA ILE A 102 3.47 12.16 8.81
C ILE A 102 2.89 10.99 9.61
N THR A 103 1.80 11.27 10.34
CA THR A 103 1.16 10.29 11.25
C THR A 103 -0.19 9.84 10.71
N SER A 104 -0.82 8.88 11.42
CA SER A 104 -2.19 8.42 11.15
C SER A 104 -2.38 7.72 9.79
N LEU A 105 -1.32 7.14 9.23
CA LEU A 105 -1.38 6.32 8.01
C LEU A 105 -1.30 4.84 8.35
N GLN A 106 -2.13 4.03 7.72
CA GLN A 106 -2.12 2.58 7.85
C GLN A 106 -1.65 1.95 6.54
N TRP A 107 -0.52 1.25 6.58
CA TRP A 107 0.13 0.69 5.40
C TRP A 107 -0.21 -0.79 5.25
N ILE A 108 -0.68 -1.19 4.06
CA ILE A 108 -0.91 -2.58 3.69
C ILE A 108 0.06 -2.97 2.58
N ALA A 109 0.94 -3.93 2.86
CA ALA A 109 1.94 -4.41 1.91
C ALA A 109 1.46 -5.65 1.17
N SER A 110 1.69 -5.73 -0.14
CA SER A 110 1.45 -6.97 -0.89
C SER A 110 2.51 -8.03 -0.58
N SER A 111 2.06 -9.28 -0.48
CA SER A 111 2.68 -10.50 0.05
C SER A 111 4.16 -10.83 -0.19
N ARG A 112 4.86 -10.22 -1.15
CA ARG A 112 6.31 -10.46 -1.32
C ARG A 112 7.10 -9.96 -0.11
N ILE A 113 6.54 -9.00 0.63
CA ILE A 113 7.10 -8.41 1.85
C ILE A 113 6.72 -9.23 3.11
N ALA A 114 5.67 -10.05 3.04
CA ALA A 114 5.12 -10.77 4.21
C ALA A 114 5.79 -12.14 4.46
N ARG A 115 7.13 -12.24 4.33
CA ARG A 115 7.87 -13.47 4.65
C ARG A 115 8.78 -13.31 5.87
N ARG A 116 8.19 -13.36 7.07
CA ARG A 116 8.86 -13.96 8.24
C ARG A 116 8.18 -15.27 8.57
N LYS A 117 8.99 -16.33 8.64
CA LYS A 117 8.55 -17.68 8.99
C LYS A 117 8.33 -17.72 10.51
N GLY A 118 7.07 -17.85 10.95
CA GLY A 118 6.73 -18.07 12.37
C GLY A 118 6.09 -16.89 13.09
N GLU A 119 5.80 -15.77 12.42
CA GLU A 119 5.20 -14.58 13.04
C GLU A 119 4.10 -14.05 12.11
N PRO A 120 2.89 -13.73 12.60
CA PRO A 120 1.90 -13.09 11.75
C PRO A 120 2.42 -11.70 11.38
N ILE A 121 2.95 -11.53 10.16
CA ILE A 121 3.15 -10.21 9.58
C ILE A 121 1.78 -9.70 9.16
N CYS A 122 1.03 -9.25 10.15
CA CYS A 122 0.19 -8.10 9.98
C CYS A 122 1.08 -6.90 10.34
N CYS A 123 1.40 -6.02 9.38
CA CYS A 123 1.76 -4.64 9.73
C CYS A 123 0.47 -3.92 10.16
N PHE A 124 -0.20 -4.44 11.20
CA PHE A 124 -0.90 -3.59 12.16
C PHE A 124 0.20 -2.97 13.01
N ASP A 125 0.96 -2.02 12.47
CA ASP A 125 1.53 -1.01 13.35
C ASP A 125 0.34 -0.17 13.82
N CYS A 126 -0.38 -0.69 14.82
CA CYS A 126 -0.98 0.15 15.82
C CYS A 126 0.18 0.92 16.42
N VAL A 127 0.48 2.11 15.89
CA VAL A 127 1.20 3.11 16.67
C VAL A 127 0.31 3.35 17.89
N PRO A 128 0.73 2.92 19.10
CA PRO A 128 0.02 3.35 20.29
C PRO A 128 0.31 4.85 20.38
N LEU A 129 -0.73 5.66 20.34
CA LEU A 129 -0.71 6.91 21.06
C LEU A 129 -0.50 6.55 22.54
N CYS A 130 0.75 6.58 22.99
CA CYS A 130 1.09 7.18 24.27
C CYS A 130 1.65 8.57 23.98
#